data_AF-L1LDI8-F1
#
_entry.id   AF-L1LDI8-F1
#
_cell.length_a   1.000
_cell.length_b   1.000
_cell.length_c   1.000
_cell.angle_alpha   90.00
_cell.angle_beta   90.00
_cell.angle_gamma   90.00
#
_symmetry.space_group_name_H-M   'P 1'
#
loop_
_entity.id
_entity.type
_entity.pdbx_description
1 polymer ?
#
loop_
_entity_poly.entity_id
_entity_poly.type
_entity_poly.pdbx_seq_one_letter_code
_entity_poly.pdbx_strand_id
1 'polypeptide(L)'
;MGEENYLLKFPAFRSEEWLQENRLMPSVPQCLTNVLLEPQSLMKYTHVRAYQLKANSVRTEMRNSLFRQALFKIQNIEVLSLGECKNDRLLKEIIKVERPWRTFSFVSNYTGRPLITEEIWKVDRCGKEQTYRVSWHDASPGLCSHLQVRFHKEGVDGFYCKVYVTCFSNAIKYIRYHLSL
;
A
#
# COMPACT_ATOMS: atom_id res chain seq x y z
N MET A 1 8.98 29.72 9.66
CA MET A 1 8.45 28.35 9.78
C MET A 1 8.13 27.88 8.38
N GLY A 2 8.98 27.05 7.78
CA GLY A 2 8.79 26.59 6.41
C GLY A 2 7.61 25.62 6.38
N GLU A 3 6.67 25.84 5.47
CA GLU A 3 5.67 24.83 5.13
C GLU A 3 6.40 23.62 4.57
N GLU A 4 6.59 22.59 5.39
CA GLU A 4 7.11 21.32 4.89
C GLU A 4 6.06 20.76 3.94
N ASN A 5 6.35 20.71 2.64
CA ASN A 5 5.49 20.09 1.66
C ASN A 5 5.42 18.57 1.95
N TYR A 6 4.32 18.12 2.55
CA TYR A 6 4.00 16.71 2.75
C TYR A 6 2.62 16.39 2.15
N LEU A 7 2.47 15.15 1.66
CA LEU A 7 1.25 14.62 1.07
C LEU A 7 0.25 14.12 2.12
N LEU A 8 0.77 13.50 3.18
CA LEU A 8 -0.03 12.96 4.28
C LEU A 8 0.79 12.95 5.57
N LYS A 9 0.15 13.34 6.68
CA LYS A 9 0.69 13.20 8.03
C LYS A 9 -0.01 12.04 8.73
N PHE A 10 0.75 11.15 9.36
CA PHE A 10 0.19 9.98 10.06
C PHE A 10 1.04 9.58 11.28
N PRO A 11 0.42 9.02 12.33
CA PRO A 11 1.16 8.62 13.52
C PRO A 11 1.92 7.31 13.29
N ALA A 12 2.99 7.09 14.04
CA ALA A 12 3.72 5.83 14.02
C ALA A 12 2.85 4.68 14.57
N PHE A 13 2.17 4.90 15.71
CA PHE A 13 1.24 3.95 16.31
C PHE A 13 -0.21 4.32 15.96
N ARG A 14 -1.03 3.32 15.65
CA ARG A 14 -2.45 3.49 15.32
C ARG A 14 -3.28 3.37 16.60
N SER A 15 -3.74 4.51 17.14
CA SER A 15 -4.77 4.50 18.19
C SER A 15 -6.13 4.11 17.60
N GLU A 16 -7.04 3.65 18.46
CA GLU A 16 -8.41 3.34 18.05
C GLU A 16 -9.13 4.59 17.52
N GLU A 17 -8.94 5.73 18.19
CA GLU A 17 -9.47 7.04 17.77
C GLU A 17 -9.00 7.39 16.35
N TRP A 18 -7.69 7.27 16.08
CA TRP A 18 -7.14 7.58 14.77
C TRP A 18 -7.71 6.66 13.68
N LEU A 19 -7.93 5.38 14.00
CA LEU A 19 -8.56 4.42 13.07
C LEU A 19 -10.01 4.78 12.76
N GLN A 20 -10.76 5.27 13.75
CA GLN A 20 -12.16 5.69 13.55
C GLN A 20 -12.23 6.95 12.68
N GLU A 21 -11.40 7.95 12.98
CA GLU A 21 -11.31 9.20 12.21
C GLU A 21 -10.88 8.96 10.76
N ASN A 22 -9.95 8.03 10.54
CA ASN A 22 -9.34 7.77 9.23
C ASN A 22 -9.92 6.54 8.52
N ARG A 23 -11.08 6.04 8.96
CA ARG A 23 -11.72 4.84 8.38
C ARG A 23 -11.93 4.96 6.88
N LEU A 24 -12.32 6.14 6.41
CA LEU A 24 -12.59 6.44 5.01
C LEU A 24 -11.48 7.29 4.36
N MET A 25 -10.25 7.22 4.88
CA MET A 25 -9.12 8.00 4.37
C MET A 25 -8.97 7.82 2.83
N PRO A 26 -9.00 8.92 2.06
CA PRO A 26 -8.79 8.88 0.61
C PRO A 26 -7.32 8.65 0.27
N SER A 27 -7.06 8.04 -0.88
CA SER A 27 -5.69 7.93 -1.40
C SER A 27 -5.15 9.29 -1.80
N VAL A 28 -3.86 9.53 -1.55
CA VAL A 28 -3.19 10.72 -2.10
C VAL A 28 -3.16 10.64 -3.65
N PRO A 29 -3.25 11.77 -4.37
CA PRO A 29 -3.36 11.77 -5.84
C PRO A 29 -2.20 11.08 -6.57
N GLN A 30 -0.99 11.08 -5.99
CA GLN A 30 0.20 10.42 -6.55
C GLN A 30 0.20 8.89 -6.38
N CYS A 31 -0.69 8.33 -5.55
CA CYS A 31 -0.78 6.89 -5.33
C CYS A 31 -1.58 6.23 -6.46
N LEU A 32 -1.01 5.19 -7.08
CA LEU A 32 -1.61 4.42 -8.17
C LEU A 32 -2.06 5.31 -9.34
N THR A 33 -1.31 6.38 -9.61
CA THR A 33 -1.59 7.30 -10.72
C THR A 33 -1.39 6.59 -12.05
N ASN A 34 -2.35 6.76 -12.96
CA ASN A 34 -2.36 6.14 -14.28
C ASN A 34 -2.30 4.59 -14.24
N VAL A 35 -2.81 3.99 -13.17
CA VAL A 35 -2.98 2.53 -13.06
C VAL A 35 -4.45 2.21 -13.29
N LEU A 36 -4.71 1.39 -14.30
CA LEU A 36 -6.05 0.91 -14.58
C LEU A 36 -6.35 -0.31 -13.70
N LEU A 37 -7.16 -0.11 -12.67
CA LEU A 37 -7.67 -1.19 -11.82
C LEU A 37 -8.99 -1.70 -12.41
N GLU A 38 -8.96 -2.89 -13.01
CA GLU A 38 -10.14 -3.51 -13.62
C GLU A 38 -10.40 -4.90 -13.05
N PRO A 39 -11.21 -5.00 -11.99
CA PRO A 39 -11.71 -6.29 -11.52
C PRO A 39 -12.60 -6.93 -12.60
N GLN A 40 -12.54 -8.26 -12.72
CA GLN A 40 -13.31 -9.01 -13.72
C GLN A 40 -14.83 -8.80 -13.57
N SER A 41 -15.29 -8.55 -12.35
CA SER A 41 -16.68 -8.16 -12.04
C SER A 41 -17.15 -6.92 -12.80
N LEU A 42 -16.28 -5.94 -13.09
CA LEU A 42 -16.63 -4.74 -13.84
C LEU A 42 -16.63 -4.96 -15.36
N MET A 43 -15.91 -5.97 -15.87
CA MET A 43 -15.84 -6.29 -17.30
C MET A 43 -17.18 -6.75 -17.89
N LYS A 44 -18.11 -7.22 -17.06
CA LYS A 44 -19.42 -7.74 -17.49
C LYS A 44 -20.44 -6.67 -17.85
N TYR A 45 -20.19 -5.39 -17.56
CA TYR A 45 -21.20 -4.32 -17.60
C TYR A 45 -20.77 -3.10 -18.46
N THR A 46 -19.94 -3.31 -19.47
CA THR A 46 -19.21 -2.26 -20.22
C THR A 46 -20.06 -1.26 -21.02
N HIS A 47 -21.36 -1.53 -21.26
CA HIS A 47 -22.11 -0.85 -22.33
C HIS A 47 -22.99 0.36 -21.94
N VAL A 48 -23.15 0.72 -20.65
CA VAL A 48 -24.02 1.85 -20.26
C VAL A 48 -23.23 2.93 -19.52
N ARG A 49 -23.47 4.21 -19.85
CA ARG A 49 -22.85 5.39 -19.19
C ARG A 49 -23.01 5.38 -17.66
N ALA A 50 -24.14 4.88 -17.15
CA ALA A 50 -24.36 4.69 -15.72
C ALA A 50 -23.38 3.68 -15.08
N TYR A 51 -22.98 2.63 -15.82
CA TYR A 51 -21.96 1.68 -15.37
C TYR A 51 -20.56 2.29 -15.38
N GLN A 52 -20.26 3.24 -16.26
CA GLN A 52 -18.97 3.93 -16.24
C GLN A 52 -18.80 4.77 -14.96
N LEU A 53 -19.84 5.48 -14.53
CA LEU A 53 -19.83 6.22 -13.27
C LEU A 53 -19.66 5.27 -12.07
N LYS A 54 -20.40 4.16 -12.05
CA LYS A 54 -20.28 3.13 -11.02
C LYS A 54 -18.89 2.48 -11.01
N ALA A 55 -18.34 2.14 -12.17
CA ALA A 55 -17.00 1.57 -12.31
C ALA A 55 -15.93 2.53 -11.80
N ASN A 56 -16.04 3.83 -12.10
CA ASN A 56 -15.11 4.84 -11.59
C ASN A 56 -15.19 4.99 -10.07
N SER A 57 -16.40 4.94 -9.49
CA SER A 57 -16.58 4.92 -8.03
C SER A 57 -15.90 3.71 -7.40
N VAL A 58 -16.10 2.51 -7.96
CA VAL A 58 -15.44 1.27 -7.50
C VAL A 58 -13.92 1.37 -7.63
N ARG A 59 -13.39 1.93 -8.73
CA ARG A 59 -11.95 2.17 -8.92
C ARG A 59 -11.36 3.08 -7.85
N THR A 60 -12.07 4.17 -7.52
CA THR A 60 -11.66 5.08 -6.45
C THR A 60 -11.65 4.39 -5.09
N GLU A 61 -12.68 3.62 -4.76
CA GLU A 61 -12.73 2.86 -3.49
C GLU A 61 -11.62 1.79 -3.39
N MET A 62 -11.32 1.10 -4.50
CA MET A 62 -10.19 0.18 -4.56
C MET A 62 -8.87 0.91 -4.30
N ARG A 63 -8.64 2.07 -4.94
CA ARG A 63 -7.44 2.88 -4.72
C ARG A 63 -7.31 3.33 -3.27
N ASN A 64 -8.38 3.87 -2.69
CA ASN A 64 -8.42 4.30 -1.29
C ASN A 64 -8.10 3.14 -0.35
N SER A 65 -8.71 1.97 -0.58
CA SER A 65 -8.50 0.79 0.25
C SER A 65 -7.08 0.24 0.16
N LEU A 66 -6.53 0.18 -1.05
CA LEU A 66 -5.16 -0.25 -1.30
C LEU A 66 -4.16 0.70 -0.64
N PHE A 67 -4.35 2.00 -0.80
CA PHE A 67 -3.55 3.02 -0.13
C PHE A 67 -3.54 2.84 1.40
N ARG A 68 -4.71 2.71 2.02
CA ARG A 68 -4.83 2.46 3.47
C ARG A 68 -4.08 1.19 3.89
N GLN A 69 -4.22 0.10 3.14
CA GLN A 69 -3.49 -1.14 3.44
C GLN A 69 -1.97 -0.95 3.39
N ALA A 70 -1.44 -0.25 2.38
CA ALA A 70 0.00 0.02 2.29
C ALA A 70 0.48 0.92 3.43
N LEU A 71 -0.28 1.99 3.73
CA LEU A 71 0.02 2.88 4.85
C LEU A 71 0.07 2.14 6.18
N PHE A 72 -0.89 1.25 6.44
CA PHE A 72 -0.93 0.48 7.69
C PHE A 72 0.27 -0.48 7.81
N LYS A 73 0.74 -1.04 6.69
CA LYS A 73 1.96 -1.85 6.68
C LYS A 73 3.21 -1.02 6.96
N ILE A 74 3.29 0.19 6.39
CA ILE A 74 4.37 1.15 6.71
C ILE A 74 4.31 1.52 8.21
N GLN A 75 3.13 1.81 8.75
CA GLN A 75 2.95 2.12 10.17
C GLN A 75 3.43 0.98 11.06
N ASN A 76 3.13 -0.29 10.75
CA ASN A 76 3.63 -1.43 11.51
C ASN A 76 5.17 -1.46 11.61
N ILE A 77 5.87 -1.00 10.56
CA ILE A 77 7.33 -0.87 10.55
C ILE A 77 7.75 0.36 11.37
N GLU A 78 7.05 1.48 11.21
CA GLU A 78 7.34 2.74 11.90
C GLU A 78 7.15 2.66 13.41
N VAL A 79 6.24 1.81 13.92
CA VAL A 79 6.10 1.55 15.37
C VAL A 79 7.43 1.14 16.01
N LEU A 80 8.28 0.41 15.29
CA LEU A 80 9.59 -0.03 15.79
C LEU A 80 10.56 1.14 16.07
N SER A 81 10.27 2.31 15.51
CA SER A 81 11.05 3.54 15.69
C SER A 81 10.41 4.55 16.64
N LEU A 82 9.32 4.17 17.32
CA LEU A 82 8.62 5.05 18.26
C LEU A 82 9.52 5.47 19.43
N GLY A 83 10.42 4.60 19.88
CA GLY A 83 11.41 4.92 20.92
C GLY A 83 12.44 5.97 20.49
N GLU A 84 12.72 6.08 19.19
CA GLU A 84 13.69 7.05 18.64
C GLU A 84 13.02 8.38 18.27
N CYS A 85 11.80 8.32 17.73
CA CYS A 85 11.05 9.48 17.27
C CYS A 85 9.57 9.33 17.60
N LYS A 86 9.08 10.19 18.51
CA LYS A 86 7.67 10.23 18.95
C LYS A 86 6.77 11.09 18.06
N ASN A 87 7.34 11.92 17.19
CA ASN A 87 6.57 12.81 16.32
C ASN A 87 5.83 12.03 15.23
N ASP A 88 4.85 12.65 14.59
CA ASP A 88 4.17 12.02 13.45
C ASP A 88 5.12 11.86 12.25
N ARG A 89 4.77 10.93 11.38
CA ARG A 89 5.46 10.65 10.12
C ARG A 89 4.85 11.48 9.00
N LEU A 90 5.70 12.00 8.13
CA LEU A 90 5.28 12.83 7.00
C LEU A 90 5.58 12.10 5.71
N LEU A 91 4.54 11.67 4.99
CA LEU A 91 4.69 11.15 3.63
C LEU A 91 5.02 12.34 2.72
N LYS A 92 6.26 12.43 2.23
CA LYS A 92 6.74 13.54 1.40
C LYS A 92 6.47 13.32 -0.08
N GLU A 93 6.72 12.10 -0.56
CA GLU A 93 6.70 11.81 -2.00
C GLU A 93 6.29 10.36 -2.28
N ILE A 94 5.60 10.14 -3.39
CA ILE A 94 5.37 8.83 -3.99
C ILE A 94 5.90 8.88 -5.42
N ILE A 95 6.87 8.01 -5.72
CA ILE A 95 7.52 7.92 -7.04
C ILE A 95 7.12 6.58 -7.67
N LYS A 96 6.54 6.62 -8.87
CA LYS A 96 6.25 5.40 -9.64
C LYS A 96 7.54 4.80 -10.19
N VAL A 97 7.73 3.50 -10.03
CA VAL A 97 8.88 2.79 -10.59
C VAL A 97 8.53 2.30 -12.00
N GLU A 98 9.14 2.89 -13.01
CA GLU A 98 8.90 2.51 -14.42
C GLU A 98 9.41 1.11 -14.76
N ARG A 99 10.50 0.68 -14.12
CA ARG A 99 11.11 -0.65 -14.30
C ARG A 99 11.25 -1.35 -12.95
N PRO A 100 10.25 -2.14 -12.53
CA PRO A 100 10.33 -2.88 -11.27
C PRO A 100 11.53 -3.84 -11.31
N TRP A 101 12.29 -3.88 -10.22
CA TRP A 101 13.43 -4.80 -10.11
C TRP A 101 12.92 -6.25 -10.11
N ARG A 102 13.20 -6.96 -11.20
CA ARG A 102 13.20 -8.44 -11.21
C ARG A 102 14.49 -8.88 -10.54
N THR A 103 14.55 -8.91 -9.21
CA THR A 103 15.68 -9.57 -8.53
C THR A 103 15.78 -11.01 -9.03
N PHE A 104 17.02 -11.45 -9.28
CA PHE A 104 17.39 -12.76 -9.80
C PHE A 104 16.45 -13.88 -9.31
N SER A 105 15.63 -14.37 -10.24
CA SER A 105 14.66 -15.45 -10.05
C SER A 105 15.38 -16.81 -9.95
N PHE A 106 16.22 -16.98 -8.92
CA PHE A 106 16.93 -18.25 -8.68
C PHE A 106 16.55 -18.94 -7.36
N VAL A 107 15.84 -18.28 -6.42
CA VAL A 107 15.50 -18.90 -5.12
C VAL A 107 14.09 -18.56 -4.61
N SER A 108 13.16 -18.17 -5.47
CA SER A 108 11.78 -17.91 -5.03
C SER A 108 10.81 -18.60 -5.98
N ASN A 109 10.15 -19.64 -5.45
CA ASN A 109 9.02 -20.30 -6.08
C ASN A 109 8.11 -19.26 -6.73
N TYR A 110 8.05 -19.33 -8.06
CA TYR A 110 7.13 -18.61 -8.93
C TYR A 110 5.70 -18.76 -8.38
N THR A 111 5.27 -17.79 -7.58
CA THR A 111 3.84 -17.52 -7.43
C THR A 111 3.52 -16.62 -8.61
N GLY A 112 3.00 -17.20 -9.70
CA GLY A 112 2.70 -16.57 -10.98
C GLY A 112 1.64 -15.46 -10.91
N ARG A 113 1.84 -14.46 -10.05
CA ARG A 113 0.93 -13.34 -9.83
C ARG A 113 1.48 -12.10 -10.52
N PRO A 114 0.74 -11.49 -11.44
CA PRO A 114 1.25 -10.34 -12.18
C PRO A 114 1.40 -9.14 -11.24
N LEU A 115 2.61 -8.56 -11.21
CA LEU A 115 2.87 -7.27 -10.61
C LEU A 115 2.16 -6.19 -11.44
N ILE A 116 1.30 -5.41 -10.80
CA ILE A 116 0.53 -4.33 -11.46
C ILE A 116 1.41 -3.09 -11.59
N THR A 117 1.98 -2.64 -10.47
CA THR A 117 2.87 -1.50 -10.42
C THR A 117 3.73 -1.56 -9.16
N GLU A 118 4.82 -0.80 -9.16
CA GLU A 118 5.67 -0.60 -8.00
C GLU A 118 5.88 0.91 -7.77
N GLU A 119 5.92 1.30 -6.51
CA GLU A 119 6.09 2.68 -6.08
C GLU A 119 7.14 2.78 -4.97
N ILE A 120 7.81 3.92 -4.89
CA ILE A 120 8.73 4.28 -3.82
C ILE A 120 8.09 5.40 -3.02
N TRP A 121 7.82 5.13 -1.75
CA TRP A 121 7.22 6.08 -0.82
C TRP A 121 8.32 6.62 0.09
N LYS A 122 8.48 7.94 0.10
CA LYS A 122 9.42 8.66 0.98
C LYS A 122 8.68 9.22 2.17
N VAL A 123 9.08 8.77 3.36
CA VAL A 123 8.47 9.14 4.64
C VAL A 123 9.52 9.81 5.50
N ASP A 124 9.29 11.04 5.92
CA ASP A 124 10.13 11.71 6.90
C ASP A 124 9.76 11.29 8.32
N ARG A 125 10.79 10.99 9.09
CA ARG A 125 10.73 10.74 10.52
C ARG A 125 11.74 11.63 11.23
N CYS A 126 11.27 12.67 11.92
CA CYS A 126 12.12 13.58 12.69
C CYS A 126 13.31 14.12 11.87
N GLY A 127 13.08 14.54 10.63
CA GLY A 127 14.11 15.06 9.72
C GLY A 127 14.97 13.98 9.05
N LYS A 128 14.67 12.70 9.27
CA LYS A 128 15.34 11.57 8.59
C LYS A 128 14.39 10.93 7.61
N GLU A 129 14.70 11.07 6.33
CA GLU A 129 13.95 10.41 5.25
C GLU A 129 14.13 8.89 5.28
N GLN A 130 13.02 8.18 5.27
CA GLN A 130 12.90 6.73 5.15
C GLN A 130 12.26 6.41 3.81
N THR A 131 12.72 5.34 3.18
CA THR A 131 12.25 4.93 1.86
C THR A 131 11.63 3.54 1.94
N TYR A 132 10.41 3.45 1.42
CA TYR A 132 9.62 2.22 1.37
C TYR A 132 9.31 1.89 -0.08
N ARG A 133 9.48 0.63 -0.45
CA ARG A 133 9.07 0.12 -1.75
C ARG A 133 7.75 -0.61 -1.60
N VAL A 134 6.72 -0.15 -2.32
CA VAL A 134 5.36 -0.68 -2.29
C VAL A 134 5.07 -1.33 -3.64
N SER A 135 4.87 -2.65 -3.63
CA SER A 135 4.57 -3.44 -4.83
C SER A 135 3.11 -3.90 -4.78
N TRP A 136 2.37 -3.67 -5.87
CA TRP A 136 0.95 -3.98 -5.98
C TRP A 136 0.75 -5.17 -6.91
N HIS A 137 -0.03 -6.15 -6.47
CA HIS A 137 -0.24 -7.40 -7.20
C HIS A 137 -1.72 -7.68 -7.41
N ASP A 138 -2.02 -8.33 -8.53
CA ASP A 138 -3.32 -8.92 -8.79
C ASP A 138 -3.46 -10.24 -8.00
N ALA A 139 -4.61 -10.44 -7.36
CA ALA A 139 -4.97 -11.66 -6.66
C ALA A 139 -5.87 -12.58 -7.51
N SER A 140 -5.71 -12.54 -8.83
CA SER A 140 -6.32 -13.47 -9.78
C SER A 140 -6.21 -14.94 -9.31
N PRO A 141 -7.21 -15.78 -9.60
CA PRO A 141 -7.43 -17.04 -8.91
C PRO A 141 -6.31 -18.05 -9.20
N GLY A 142 -5.35 -18.07 -8.28
CA GLY A 142 -4.30 -19.06 -8.12
C GLY A 142 -3.89 -19.09 -6.66
N LEU A 143 -4.73 -19.75 -5.85
CA LEU A 143 -4.42 -20.22 -4.49
C LEU A 143 -3.98 -19.13 -3.48
N CYS A 144 -4.92 -18.60 -2.67
CA CYS A 144 -4.66 -18.26 -1.26
C CYS A 144 -5.94 -17.87 -0.51
N SER A 145 -6.43 -18.81 0.29
CA SER A 145 -7.46 -18.65 1.32
C SER A 145 -6.92 -18.05 2.63
N HIS A 146 -5.66 -17.63 2.70
CA HIS A 146 -5.01 -17.20 3.95
C HIS A 146 -4.24 -15.88 3.80
N LEU A 147 -4.98 -14.77 3.66
CA LEU A 147 -4.72 -13.43 4.23
C LEU A 147 -5.74 -12.46 3.59
N GLN A 148 -7.03 -12.68 3.85
CA GLN A 148 -8.06 -11.72 3.44
C GLN A 148 -8.48 -10.91 4.67
N VAL A 149 -8.15 -9.61 4.66
CA VAL A 149 -8.99 -8.63 5.36
C VAL A 149 -10.34 -8.72 4.65
N ARG A 150 -11.29 -9.44 5.28
CA ARG A 150 -12.62 -9.70 4.74
C ARG A 150 -13.38 -8.37 4.63
N PHE A 151 -13.39 -7.80 3.44
CA PHE A 151 -14.57 -7.09 2.96
C PHE A 151 -15.40 -8.13 2.20
N HIS A 152 -16.72 -8.13 2.43
CA HIS A 152 -17.68 -9.11 1.92
C HIS A 152 -17.28 -9.73 0.58
N LYS A 153 -17.06 -11.05 0.58
CA LYS A 153 -16.71 -11.83 -0.60
C LYS A 153 -17.91 -11.90 -1.54
N GLU A 154 -18.05 -10.90 -2.40
CA GLU A 154 -18.76 -11.01 -3.67
C GLU A 154 -17.72 -10.98 -4.81
N GLY A 155 -17.07 -12.12 -5.07
CA GLY A 155 -16.27 -12.29 -6.30
C GLY A 155 -14.94 -13.04 -6.19
N VAL A 156 -14.38 -13.32 -7.38
CA VAL A 156 -13.12 -14.03 -7.63
C VAL A 156 -11.94 -13.05 -7.72
N ASP A 157 -12.20 -11.75 -7.58
CA ASP A 157 -11.24 -10.65 -7.80
C ASP A 157 -10.64 -10.14 -6.48
N GLY A 158 -9.35 -9.84 -6.47
CA GLY A 158 -8.69 -9.19 -5.33
C GLY A 158 -7.39 -8.50 -5.71
N PHE A 159 -6.96 -7.54 -4.89
CA PHE A 159 -5.69 -6.83 -5.05
C PHE A 159 -4.99 -6.77 -3.69
N TYR A 160 -3.66 -6.87 -3.66
CA TYR A 160 -2.90 -6.72 -2.42
C TYR A 160 -1.57 -6.00 -2.64
N CYS A 161 -1.04 -5.42 -1.56
CA CYS A 161 0.26 -4.76 -1.55
C CYS A 161 1.31 -5.56 -0.79
N LYS A 162 2.58 -5.41 -1.16
CA LYS A 162 3.75 -5.78 -0.34
C LYS A 162 4.57 -4.52 -0.09
N VAL A 163 5.07 -4.35 1.13
CA VAL A 163 5.90 -3.21 1.52
C VAL A 163 7.25 -3.75 1.94
N TYR A 164 8.31 -3.21 1.35
CA TYR A 164 9.69 -3.56 1.64
C TYR A 164 10.44 -2.32 2.11
N VAL A 165 11.28 -2.48 3.12
CA VAL A 165 12.18 -1.40 3.53
C VAL A 165 13.44 -1.44 2.67
N THR A 166 13.87 -0.30 2.16
CA THR A 166 15.08 -0.24 1.31
C THR A 166 16.36 0.02 2.11
N CYS A 167 16.23 0.52 3.35
CA CYS A 167 17.38 0.79 4.23
C CYS A 167 17.73 -0.41 5.12
N PHE A 168 19.02 -0.78 5.15
CA PHE A 168 19.54 -1.97 5.86
C PHE A 168 19.25 -1.95 7.37
N SER A 169 19.34 -0.78 8.02
CA SER A 169 19.08 -0.63 9.46
C SER A 169 17.62 -0.95 9.84
N ASN A 170 16.67 -0.58 8.99
CA ASN A 170 15.27 -0.90 9.17
C ASN A 170 14.95 -2.34 8.74
N ALA A 171 15.68 -2.91 7.77
CA ALA A 171 15.53 -4.31 7.37
C ALA A 171 15.85 -5.28 8.53
N ILE A 172 16.89 -4.99 9.32
CA ILE A 172 17.21 -5.78 10.53
C ILE A 172 16.09 -5.67 11.57
N LYS A 173 15.55 -4.46 11.79
CA LYS A 173 14.42 -4.26 12.71
C LYS A 173 13.17 -5.00 12.23
N TYR A 174 12.92 -4.99 10.92
CA TYR A 174 11.81 -5.70 10.28
C TYR A 174 11.93 -7.22 10.41
N ILE A 175 13.13 -7.77 10.16
CA ILE A 175 13.42 -9.20 10.35
C ILE A 175 13.23 -9.58 11.83
N ARG A 176 13.75 -8.76 12.76
CA ARG A 176 13.54 -9.01 14.20
C ARG A 176 12.07 -9.06 14.57
N TYR A 177 11.25 -8.12 14.09
CA TYR A 177 9.80 -8.11 14.37
C TYR A 177 9.08 -9.38 13.87
N HIS A 178 9.47 -9.89 12.70
CA HIS A 178 8.88 -11.11 12.15
C HIS A 178 9.46 -12.41 12.72
N LEU A 179 10.66 -12.38 13.31
CA LEU A 179 11.29 -13.52 13.98
C LEU A 179 11.10 -13.53 15.50
N SER A 180 10.65 -12.43 16.11
CA SER A 180 10.33 -12.35 17.55
C SER A 180 8.93 -12.87 17.88
N LEU A 181 8.51 -13.93 17.18
CA LEU A 181 7.33 -14.76 17.47
C LEU A 181 7.80 -16.13 17.98
#